data_AF-A0A1E5MJI0-F1
#
_entry.id   AF-A0A1E5MJI0-F1
#
_cell.length_a   1.000
_cell.length_b   1.000
_cell.length_c   1.000
_cell.angle_alpha   90.00
_cell.angle_beta   90.00
_cell.angle_gamma   90.00
#
_symmetry.space_group_name_H-M   'P 1'
#
loop_
_entity.id
_entity.type
_entity.pdbx_description
1 polymer ?
#
loop_
_entity_poly.entity_id
_entity_poly.type
_entity_poly.pdbx_seq_one_letter_code
_entity_poly.pdbx_strand_id
1 'polypeptide(L)' 'MVPAKDPRWQHVQDISDVDDQTKAEIAHFFERYKDLEPNKWVKAEGWGDAAEAEAIVQAGQAAYVPAGH' A
#
# COMPACT_ATOMS: atom_id res chain seq x y z
N MET A 1 0.58 5.72 2.44
CA MET A 1 0.29 7.13 2.80
C MET A 1 1.29 7.61 3.84
N VAL A 2 1.62 8.89 3.84
CA VAL A 2 2.47 9.55 4.85
C VAL A 2 1.63 10.59 5.64
N PRO A 3 2.05 11.02 6.84
CA PRO A 3 1.33 12.06 7.58
C PRO A 3 1.25 13.40 6.81
N ALA A 4 0.02 13.86 6.51
CA ALA A 4 -0.22 14.98 5.59
C ALA A 4 0.30 16.36 6.04
N LYS A 5 0.53 16.58 7.34
CA LYS A 5 0.91 17.89 7.90
C LYS A 5 2.27 17.88 8.60
N ASP A 6 3.08 16.86 8.35
CA ASP A 6 4.39 16.72 8.95
C ASP A 6 5.48 17.11 7.95
N PRO A 7 6.23 18.21 8.17
CA PRO A 7 7.30 18.64 7.28
C PRO A 7 8.36 17.58 7.00
N ARG A 8 8.55 16.62 7.92
CA ARG A 8 9.51 15.52 7.76
C ARG A 8 9.19 14.63 6.56
N TRP A 9 7.94 14.62 6.09
CA TRP A 9 7.48 13.76 4.99
C TRP A 9 7.24 14.52 3.69
N GLN A 10 7.49 15.83 3.63
CA GLN A 10 7.26 16.64 2.42
C GLN A 10 8.09 16.20 1.22
N HIS A 11 9.19 15.50 1.44
CA HIS A 11 10.06 14.99 0.38
C HIS A 11 9.58 13.67 -0.24
N VAL A 12 8.56 13.02 0.35
CA VAL A 12 8.00 11.75 -0.14
C VAL A 12 6.67 12.05 -0.80
N GLN A 13 6.66 12.02 -2.14
CA GLN A 13 5.48 12.28 -2.96
C GLN A 13 5.08 11.06 -3.80
N ASP A 14 6.05 10.21 -4.16
CA ASP A 14 5.82 8.97 -4.90
C ASP A 14 6.58 7.79 -4.26
N ILE A 15 6.30 6.57 -4.73
CA ILE A 15 6.95 5.35 -4.27
C ILE A 15 8.45 5.33 -4.60
N SER A 16 8.87 6.09 -5.61
CA SER A 16 10.29 6.27 -5.94
C SER A 16 11.06 7.04 -4.87
N ASP A 17 10.38 7.83 -4.03
CA ASP A 17 10.99 8.60 -2.96
C ASP A 17 11.22 7.77 -1.69
N VAL A 18 10.67 6.55 -1.65
CA VAL A 18 10.88 5.57 -0.58
C VAL A 18 12.10 4.71 -0.91
N ASP A 19 12.96 4.52 0.07
CA ASP A 19 14.16 3.71 -0.08
C ASP A 19 13.84 2.25 -0.41
N ASP A 20 14.74 1.62 -1.18
CA ASP A 20 14.54 0.25 -1.66
C ASP A 20 14.52 -0.78 -0.53
N GLN A 21 15.20 -0.52 0.60
CA GLN A 21 15.20 -1.43 1.75
C GLN A 21 13.82 -1.45 2.40
N THR A 22 13.21 -0.30 2.67
CA THR A 22 11.84 -0.21 3.20
C THR A 22 10.84 -0.89 2.29
N LYS A 23 10.93 -0.66 0.97
CA LYS A 23 10.07 -1.35 -0.02
C LYS A 23 10.26 -2.87 0.02
N ALA A 24 11.50 -3.35 0.12
CA ALA A 24 11.80 -4.78 0.20
C ALA A 24 11.30 -5.41 1.51
N GLU A 25 11.48 -4.74 2.65
CA GLU A 25 11.00 -5.21 3.96
C GLU A 25 9.47 -5.36 3.99
N ILE A 26 8.75 -4.37 3.46
CA ILE A 26 7.28 -4.44 3.37
C ILE A 26 6.83 -5.57 2.44
N ALA A 27 7.46 -5.70 1.25
CA ALA A 27 7.12 -6.77 0.31
C ALA A 27 7.36 -8.16 0.93
N HIS A 28 8.52 -8.34 1.57
CA HIS A 28 8.89 -9.60 2.24
C HIS A 28 7.88 -9.99 3.33
N PHE A 29 7.44 -9.01 4.14
CA PHE A 29 6.43 -9.27 5.15
C PHE A 29 5.14 -9.85 4.55
N PHE A 30 4.61 -9.24 3.48
CA PHE A 30 3.36 -9.69 2.86
C PHE A 30 3.48 -11.02 2.11
N GLU A 31 4.66 -11.35 1.58
CA GLU A 31 4.89 -12.66 0.97
C GLU A 31 4.94 -13.79 2.00
N ARG A 32 5.39 -13.51 3.23
CA ARG A 32 5.70 -14.52 4.24
C ARG A 32 4.68 -14.63 5.38
N TYR A 33 3.88 -13.60 5.65
CA TYR A 33 3.03 -13.57 6.86
C TYR A 33 1.99 -14.69 6.94
N LYS A 34 1.69 -15.35 5.81
CA LYS A 34 0.72 -16.44 5.71
C LYS A 34 1.34 -17.82 5.52
N ASP A 35 2.66 -17.96 5.61
CA ASP A 35 3.34 -19.24 5.34
C ASP A 35 2.85 -20.40 6.21
N LEU A 36 2.34 -20.12 7.41
CA LEU A 36 1.80 -21.11 8.35
C LEU A 36 0.30 -21.37 8.18
N GLU A 37 -0.37 -20.68 7.26
CA GLU A 37 -1.77 -20.92 6.92
C GLU A 37 -1.85 -21.91 5.75
N PRO A 38 -2.35 -23.14 5.97
CA PRO A 38 -2.38 -24.16 4.92
C PRO A 38 -3.10 -23.67 3.66
N ASN A 39 -2.49 -23.90 2.50
CA ASN A 39 -2.99 -23.51 1.17
C ASN A 39 -3.11 -22.00 0.92
N LYS A 40 -2.48 -21.14 1.74
CA LYS A 40 -2.40 -19.70 1.47
C LYS A 40 -0.99 -19.30 1.08
N TRP A 41 -0.88 -18.53 0.02
CA TRP A 41 0.33 -17.87 -0.41
C TRP A 41 -0.03 -16.50 -0.97
N VAL A 42 0.94 -15.61 -0.97
CA VAL A 42 0.83 -14.28 -1.57
C VAL A 42 2.04 -14.11 -2.48
N LYS A 43 1.82 -13.47 -3.63
CA LYS A 43 2.90 -13.03 -4.52
C LYS A 43 2.74 -11.54 -4.73
N ALA A 44 3.79 -10.78 -4.45
CA ALA A 44 3.83 -9.37 -4.82
C ALA A 44 4.04 -9.25 -6.33
N GLU A 45 3.22 -8.44 -7.00
CA GLU A 45 3.37 -8.14 -8.44
C GLU A 45 4.24 -6.90 -8.69
N GLY A 46 4.52 -6.13 -7.64
CA GLY A 46 5.33 -4.92 -7.68
C GLY A 46 4.72 -3.81 -6.84
N TRP A 47 5.26 -2.61 -7.02
CA TRP A 47 4.76 -1.38 -6.42
C TRP A 47 4.13 -0.51 -7.52
N GLY A 48 2.91 -0.05 -7.29
CA GLY A 48 2.28 0.99 -8.11
C GLY A 48 2.66 2.39 -7.64
N ASP A 49 2.44 3.38 -8.50
CA ASP A 49 2.75 4.80 -8.22
C ASP A 49 1.65 5.49 -7.39
N ALA A 50 1.88 6.75 -7.04
CA ALA A 50 0.92 7.57 -6.30
C ALA A 50 -0.42 7.74 -7.04
N ALA A 51 -0.41 7.88 -8.37
CA ALA A 51 -1.61 8.09 -9.17
C ALA A 51 -2.50 6.83 -9.23
N GLU A 52 -1.88 5.66 -9.38
CA GLU A 52 -2.56 4.36 -9.28
C GLU A 52 -3.20 4.18 -7.89
N ALA A 53 -2.47 4.53 -6.83
CA ALA A 53 -3.00 4.47 -5.47
C ALA A 53 -4.20 5.42 -5.28
N GLU A 54 -4.13 6.64 -5.78
CA GLU A 54 -5.25 7.60 -5.75
C GLU A 54 -6.49 7.07 -6.50
N ALA A 55 -6.30 6.50 -7.69
CA ALA A 55 -7.38 5.93 -8.48
C ALA A 55 -8.08 4.78 -7.73
N ILE A 56 -7.32 3.91 -7.06
CA ILE A 56 -7.86 2.82 -6.25
C ILE A 56 -8.66 3.36 -5.05
N VAL A 57 -8.17 4.40 -4.37
CA VAL A 57 -8.88 5.04 -3.26
C VAL A 57 -10.21 5.65 -3.74
N GLN A 58 -10.20 6.38 -4.86
CA GLN A 58 -11.41 6.96 -5.45
C GLN A 58 -12.41 5.88 -5.86
N ALA A 59 -11.95 4.80 -6.48
CA ALA A 59 -12.78 3.66 -6.85
C ALA A 59 -13.41 3.00 -5.60
N GLY A 60 -12.63 2.82 -4.53
CA GLY A 60 -13.11 2.30 -3.26
C GLY A 60 -14.17 3.20 -2.60
N GLN A 61 -13.98 4.52 -2.64
CA GLN A 61 -14.97 5.49 -2.16
C GLN A 61 -16.27 5.45 -2.97
N ALA A 62 -16.18 5.34 -4.29
CA ALA A 62 -17.35 5.25 -5.16
C ALA A 62 -18.12 3.94 -4.97
N ALA A 63 -17.41 2.83 -4.72
CA ALA A 63 -18.00 1.52 -4.45
C ALA A 63 -18.54 1.37 -3.03
N TYR A 64 -18.15 2.26 -2.11
CA TYR A 64 -18.59 2.21 -0.72
C TYR A 64 -20.08 2.47 -0.62
N VAL A 65 -20.83 1.43 -0.27
CA VAL A 65 -22.23 1.55 0.16
C VAL A 65 -22.23 1.66 1.67
N PRO A 66 -22.66 2.79 2.26
CA PRO A 66 -22.79 2.88 3.70
C PRO A 66 -23.72 1.80 4.19
N ALA A 67 -23.29 1.02 5.19
CA ALA A 67 -24.18 0.09 5.87
C ALA A 67 -25.34 0.90 6.46
N GLY A 68 -26.55 0.69 5.91
CA GLY A 68 -27.77 1.31 6.40
C GLY A 68 -27.90 1.01 7.90
N HIS A 69 -27.90 2.07 8.70
CA HIS A 69 -28.41 2.04 10.08
C HIS A 69 -29.90 2.32 10.05
#